data_AF-A0A0S6VTG2-F1
#
_entry.id   AF-A0A0S6VTG2-F1
#
_cell.length_a   1.000
_cell.length_b   1.000
_cell.length_c   1.000
_cell.angle_alpha   90.00
_cell.angle_beta   90.00
_cell.angle_gamma   90.00
#
_symmetry.space_group_name_H-M   'P 1'
#
loop_
_entity.id
_entity.type
_entity.pdbx_description
1 polymer ?
#
loop_
_entity_poly.entity_id
_entity_poly.type
_entity_poly.pdbx_seq_one_letter_code
_entity_poly.pdbx_strand_id
1 'polypeptide(L)'
;MIKTTDAQITAIKDAIESNKYMDNEKIWTFLIANIIDKSMRKNEYLKIIVNDDVVIENSLDLWFESMPIPPKQGVSGGSEGNTHLDLAVGDIKQREGTQTGIEFNRQNDWVCFIEAKLYSDCSSEVSYDPFRNQIARVIENLVTFQHDNNFPSQTYFTLLTPRIYKQKPFAKLYGYKYFEYHDRDNLKKEFRECRIPCRNTSGWKYPENIDAQVRKLKMNWITYEDILEKEYNLNNLNICQLNETEREFINTKFHEMLRTDYHPR
;
A
#
# COMPACT_ATOMS: atom_id res chain seq x y z
N MET A 1 5.97 7.55 -12.44
CA MET A 1 5.89 6.33 -13.27
C MET A 1 5.52 5.18 -12.35
N ILE A 2 4.75 4.19 -12.83
CA ILE A 2 4.54 2.97 -12.04
C ILE A 2 5.79 2.08 -12.13
N LYS A 3 6.40 1.77 -10.99
CA LYS A 3 7.46 0.79 -10.83
C LYS A 3 6.83 -0.56 -10.55
N THR A 4 7.07 -1.50 -11.45
CA THR A 4 6.49 -2.84 -11.49
C THR A 4 7.40 -3.75 -12.30
N THR A 5 7.21 -5.05 -12.20
CA THR A 5 7.95 -6.08 -12.95
C THR A 5 7.18 -6.55 -14.18
N ASP A 6 7.89 -7.14 -15.14
CA ASP A 6 7.28 -7.80 -16.30
C ASP A 6 6.30 -8.90 -15.90
N ALA A 7 6.66 -9.70 -14.90
CA ALA A 7 5.80 -10.77 -14.40
C ALA A 7 4.46 -10.23 -13.86
N GLN A 8 4.50 -9.10 -13.14
CA GLN A 8 3.30 -8.43 -12.64
C GLN A 8 2.45 -7.87 -13.79
N ILE A 9 3.08 -7.23 -14.79
CA ILE A 9 2.36 -6.72 -15.98
C ILE A 9 1.72 -7.86 -16.78
N THR A 10 2.44 -8.97 -16.99
CA THR A 10 1.89 -10.15 -17.66
C THR A 10 0.71 -10.73 -16.88
N ALA A 11 0.83 -10.88 -15.55
CA ALA A 11 -0.28 -11.35 -14.73
C ALA A 11 -1.52 -10.44 -14.80
N ILE A 12 -1.32 -9.11 -14.88
CA ILE A 12 -2.40 -8.14 -15.07
C ILE A 12 -3.06 -8.32 -16.44
N LYS A 13 -2.27 -8.44 -17.52
CA LYS A 13 -2.75 -8.68 -18.88
C LYS A 13 -3.54 -9.97 -18.97
N ASP A 14 -2.98 -11.07 -18.49
CA ASP A 14 -3.62 -12.39 -18.52
C ASP A 14 -4.96 -12.39 -17.78
N ALA A 15 -5.04 -11.72 -16.61
CA ALA A 15 -6.27 -11.60 -15.86
C ALA A 15 -7.34 -10.76 -16.59
N ILE A 16 -6.94 -9.69 -17.29
CA ILE A 16 -7.85 -8.86 -18.07
C ILE A 16 -8.37 -9.62 -19.30
N GLU A 17 -7.47 -10.21 -20.08
CA GLU A 17 -7.81 -10.96 -21.30
C GLU A 17 -8.66 -12.20 -21.00
N SER A 18 -8.47 -12.83 -19.84
CA SER A 18 -9.27 -13.97 -19.39
C SER A 18 -10.57 -13.60 -18.65
N ASN A 19 -10.93 -12.31 -18.57
CA ASN A 19 -12.08 -11.81 -17.83
C ASN A 19 -12.10 -12.15 -16.32
N LYS A 20 -10.93 -12.31 -15.70
CA LYS A 20 -10.73 -12.63 -14.27
C LYS A 20 -10.23 -11.44 -13.45
N TYR A 21 -10.78 -10.26 -13.69
CA TYR A 21 -10.30 -9.01 -13.08
C TYR A 21 -11.29 -8.35 -12.11
N MET A 22 -12.60 -8.58 -12.25
CA MET A 22 -13.61 -7.86 -11.45
C MET A 22 -13.50 -8.15 -9.95
N ASP A 23 -13.08 -9.36 -9.58
CA ASP A 23 -12.87 -9.75 -8.18
C ASP A 23 -11.38 -9.79 -7.81
N ASN A 24 -10.51 -9.25 -8.66
CA ASN A 24 -9.06 -9.27 -8.48
C ASN A 24 -8.56 -7.94 -7.92
N GLU A 25 -8.29 -7.94 -6.61
CA GLU A 25 -7.76 -6.80 -5.86
C GLU A 25 -6.53 -6.15 -6.51
N LYS A 26 -5.60 -6.96 -7.06
CA LYS A 26 -4.38 -6.44 -7.68
C LYS A 26 -4.68 -5.62 -8.93
N ILE A 27 -5.66 -6.04 -9.72
CA ILE A 27 -6.06 -5.32 -10.95
C ILE A 27 -6.70 -3.97 -10.59
N TRP A 28 -7.57 -3.96 -9.58
CA TRP A 28 -8.19 -2.73 -9.08
C TRP A 28 -7.14 -1.76 -8.50
N THR A 29 -6.20 -2.25 -7.70
CA THR A 29 -5.12 -1.42 -7.15
C THR A 29 -4.22 -0.88 -8.26
N PHE A 30 -3.92 -1.69 -9.29
CA PHE A 30 -3.14 -1.24 -10.43
C PHE A 30 -3.89 -0.20 -11.28
N LEU A 31 -5.22 -0.31 -11.41
CA LEU A 31 -6.04 0.73 -12.04
C LEU A 31 -5.93 2.07 -11.29
N ILE A 32 -5.98 2.06 -9.95
CA ILE A 32 -5.77 3.26 -9.15
C ILE A 32 -4.37 3.85 -9.40
N ALA A 33 -3.33 3.02 -9.40
CA ALA A 33 -1.97 3.46 -9.72
C ALA A 33 -1.87 4.06 -11.14
N ASN A 34 -2.54 3.46 -12.14
CA ASN A 34 -2.59 3.97 -13.50
C ASN A 34 -3.27 5.35 -13.59
N ILE A 35 -4.43 5.53 -12.95
CA ILE A 35 -5.12 6.82 -12.89
C ILE A 35 -4.19 7.90 -12.33
N ILE A 36 -3.53 7.62 -11.20
CA ILE A 36 -2.63 8.58 -10.56
C ILE A 36 -1.42 8.89 -11.45
N ASP A 37 -0.80 7.87 -12.05
CA ASP A 37 0.40 8.04 -12.88
C ASP A 37 0.14 8.89 -14.12
N LYS A 38 -1.03 8.68 -14.76
CA LYS A 38 -1.41 9.32 -16.02
C LYS A 38 -2.11 10.67 -15.84
N SER A 39 -2.61 10.98 -14.64
CA SER A 39 -3.30 12.23 -14.43
C SER A 39 -2.36 13.43 -14.35
N MET A 40 -2.73 14.50 -15.05
CA MET A 40 -2.13 15.83 -14.89
C MET A 40 -2.44 16.44 -13.51
N ARG A 41 -3.42 15.89 -12.77
CA ARG A 41 -3.88 16.35 -11.45
C ARG A 41 -3.33 15.49 -10.31
N LYS A 42 -2.13 14.94 -10.46
CA LYS A 42 -1.51 14.01 -9.50
C LYS A 42 -1.57 14.51 -8.04
N ASN A 43 -1.30 15.79 -7.81
CA ASN A 43 -1.39 16.40 -6.46
C ASN A 43 -2.77 16.24 -5.82
N GLU A 44 -3.86 16.33 -6.58
CA GLU A 44 -5.21 16.18 -6.05
C GLU A 44 -5.48 14.74 -5.59
N TYR A 45 -4.97 13.74 -6.33
CA TYR A 45 -5.08 12.34 -5.92
C TYR A 45 -4.21 12.02 -4.71
N LEU A 46 -3.00 12.55 -4.65
CA LEU A 46 -2.16 12.38 -3.47
C LEU A 46 -2.78 13.00 -2.23
N LYS A 47 -3.41 14.19 -2.36
CA LYS A 47 -4.15 14.80 -1.26
C LYS A 47 -5.27 13.90 -0.75
N ILE A 48 -5.98 13.19 -1.64
CA ILE A 48 -6.98 12.20 -1.24
C ILE A 48 -6.33 11.04 -0.50
N ILE A 49 -5.25 10.47 -1.05
CA ILE A 49 -4.56 9.29 -0.51
C ILE A 49 -3.97 9.59 0.86
N VAL A 50 -3.19 10.65 1.01
CA VAL A 50 -2.49 10.97 2.25
C VAL A 50 -3.33 11.77 3.25
N ASN A 51 -4.44 12.36 2.79
CA ASN A 51 -5.27 13.33 3.54
C ASN A 51 -4.42 14.47 4.14
N ASP A 52 -3.48 14.98 3.35
CA ASP A 52 -2.57 16.04 3.73
C ASP A 52 -2.06 16.77 2.47
N ASP A 53 -1.46 17.94 2.66
CA ASP A 53 -0.80 18.69 1.60
C ASP A 53 0.67 18.26 1.53
N VAL A 54 0.97 17.36 0.58
CA VAL A 54 2.34 16.87 0.33
C VAL A 54 2.95 17.57 -0.89
N VAL A 55 4.22 17.94 -0.76
CA VAL A 55 5.00 18.53 -1.86
C VAL A 55 5.57 17.40 -2.72
N ILE A 56 5.48 17.55 -4.04
CA ILE A 56 6.16 16.71 -5.03
C ILE A 56 7.30 17.54 -5.62
N GLU A 57 8.55 17.31 -5.20
CA GLU A 57 9.69 18.07 -5.74
C GLU A 57 10.33 17.39 -6.96
N ASN A 58 10.12 16.08 -7.14
CA ASN A 58 10.73 15.26 -8.19
C ASN A 58 9.70 14.38 -8.93
N SER A 59 10.12 13.61 -9.93
CA SER A 59 9.25 12.61 -10.55
C SER A 59 8.78 11.59 -9.51
N LEU A 60 7.50 11.65 -9.14
CA LEU A 60 6.92 10.73 -8.17
C LEU A 60 6.64 9.37 -8.82
N ASP A 61 7.30 8.36 -8.27
CA ASP A 61 7.13 6.97 -8.65
C ASP A 61 6.12 6.26 -7.73
N LEU A 62 5.33 5.38 -8.35
CA LEU A 62 4.31 4.55 -7.71
C LEU A 62 4.83 3.11 -7.69
N TRP A 63 5.10 2.56 -6.52
CA TRP A 63 5.75 1.26 -6.35
C TRP A 63 4.70 0.18 -6.12
N PHE A 64 4.33 -0.53 -7.19
CA PHE A 64 3.30 -1.57 -7.16
C PHE A 64 3.88 -2.90 -6.68
N GLU A 65 3.19 -3.57 -5.74
CA GLU A 65 3.56 -4.91 -5.26
C GLU A 65 5.04 -4.99 -4.82
N SER A 66 5.49 -3.96 -4.07
CA SER A 66 6.88 -3.76 -3.67
C SER A 66 7.19 -4.39 -2.30
N MET A 67 8.48 -4.66 -2.04
CA MET A 67 8.95 -5.41 -0.87
C MET A 67 10.01 -4.65 -0.06
N PRO A 68 9.62 -3.77 0.88
CA PRO A 68 10.56 -3.19 1.82
C PRO A 68 11.19 -4.25 2.74
N ILE A 69 12.31 -3.92 3.38
CA ILE A 69 12.97 -4.81 4.36
C ILE A 69 12.05 -4.96 5.58
N PRO A 70 11.70 -6.19 6.03
CA PRO A 70 10.86 -6.37 7.20
C PRO A 70 11.61 -6.00 8.48
N PRO A 71 10.94 -5.31 9.43
CA PRO A 71 11.57 -4.85 10.66
C PRO A 71 11.87 -5.95 11.67
N LYS A 72 11.23 -7.10 11.51
CA LYS A 72 11.40 -8.28 12.33
C LYS A 72 12.20 -9.32 11.55
N GLN A 73 13.25 -9.84 12.16
CA GLN A 73 14.08 -10.89 11.59
C GLN A 73 14.30 -11.96 12.64
N GLY A 74 13.76 -13.15 12.38
CA GLY A 74 14.01 -14.33 13.19
C GLY A 74 15.42 -14.88 13.03
N VAL A 75 15.76 -15.84 13.89
CA VAL A 75 16.97 -16.65 13.79
C VAL A 75 16.57 -18.01 13.23
N SER A 76 17.30 -18.54 12.24
CA SER A 76 17.19 -19.94 11.76
C SER A 76 15.76 -20.45 11.49
N GLY A 77 15.05 -19.86 10.53
CA GLY A 77 13.76 -20.37 10.07
C GLY A 77 12.52 -19.87 10.83
N GLY A 78 12.69 -18.92 11.76
CA GLY A 78 11.59 -18.21 12.46
C GLY A 78 11.40 -16.76 12.04
N SER A 79 11.74 -16.41 10.78
CA SER A 79 11.72 -15.02 10.31
C SER A 79 10.38 -14.62 9.71
N GLU A 80 9.96 -13.39 9.97
CA GLU A 80 8.90 -12.75 9.19
C GLU A 80 9.38 -12.66 7.73
N GLY A 81 8.58 -13.19 6.79
CA GLY A 81 8.82 -12.97 5.37
C GLY A 81 8.71 -11.49 5.02
N ASN A 82 9.17 -11.12 3.82
CA ASN A 82 9.03 -9.74 3.35
C ASN A 82 7.57 -9.28 3.44
N THR A 83 7.37 -8.03 3.84
CA THR A 83 6.07 -7.39 3.73
C THR A 83 5.83 -7.13 2.24
N HIS A 84 4.77 -7.68 1.69
CA HIS A 84 4.31 -7.36 0.35
C HIS A 84 3.35 -6.18 0.45
N LEU A 85 3.73 -5.04 -0.13
CA LEU A 85 2.88 -3.86 -0.17
C LEU A 85 2.11 -3.82 -1.47
N ASP A 86 0.80 -3.55 -1.42
CA ASP A 86 0.01 -3.43 -2.65
C ASP A 86 0.45 -2.22 -3.48
N LEU A 87 0.66 -1.08 -2.81
CA LEU A 87 1.17 0.13 -3.44
C LEU A 87 1.94 1.00 -2.44
N ALA A 88 3.02 1.65 -2.89
CA ALA A 88 3.74 2.66 -2.13
C ALA A 88 4.07 3.89 -2.97
N VAL A 89 4.13 5.05 -2.35
CA VAL A 89 4.38 6.33 -3.02
C VAL A 89 5.07 7.31 -2.07
N GLY A 90 5.87 8.22 -2.62
CA GLY A 90 6.66 9.18 -1.86
C GLY A 90 8.13 9.04 -2.20
N ASP A 91 8.99 9.34 -1.23
CA ASP A 91 10.43 9.36 -1.44
C ASP A 91 11.08 7.97 -1.31
N ILE A 92 10.93 7.18 -2.36
CA ILE A 92 11.28 5.77 -2.39
C ILE A 92 12.22 5.51 -3.57
N LYS A 93 13.23 4.69 -3.35
CA LYS A 93 14.10 4.16 -4.41
C LYS A 93 14.12 2.63 -4.36
N GLN A 94 14.57 2.04 -5.46
CA GLN A 94 14.84 0.61 -5.54
C GLN A 94 16.06 0.28 -4.69
N ARG A 95 15.96 -0.79 -3.90
CA ARG A 95 17.07 -1.33 -3.13
C ARG A 95 18.00 -2.11 -4.05
N GLU A 96 19.30 -1.83 -3.96
CA GLU A 96 20.32 -2.45 -4.80
C GLU A 96 20.25 -4.00 -4.74
N GLY A 97 20.44 -4.64 -5.90
CA GLY A 97 20.43 -6.10 -6.03
C GLY A 97 19.05 -6.76 -5.92
N THR A 98 17.96 -5.99 -5.96
CA THR A 98 16.59 -6.53 -5.89
C THR A 98 15.72 -6.00 -7.03
N GLN A 99 14.73 -6.78 -7.48
CA GLN A 99 13.79 -6.33 -8.52
C GLN A 99 12.64 -5.48 -7.97
N THR A 100 12.10 -5.85 -6.81
CA THR A 100 10.94 -5.18 -6.18
C THR A 100 11.24 -4.64 -4.79
N GLY A 101 12.49 -4.79 -4.33
CA GLY A 101 12.89 -4.28 -3.02
C GLY A 101 12.98 -2.77 -3.05
N ILE A 102 12.44 -2.13 -2.02
CA ILE A 102 12.45 -0.68 -1.87
C ILE A 102 13.11 -0.25 -0.56
N GLU A 103 13.62 0.98 -0.56
CA GLU A 103 14.19 1.66 0.61
C GLU A 103 14.03 3.18 0.46
N PHE A 104 14.30 3.93 1.53
CA PHE A 104 14.13 5.39 1.55
C PHE A 104 15.18 6.08 0.67
N ASN A 105 14.75 7.06 -0.13
CA ASN A 105 15.60 7.72 -1.14
C ASN A 105 16.34 8.96 -0.61
N ARG A 106 15.85 9.59 0.45
CA ARG A 106 16.42 10.79 1.10
C ARG A 106 16.43 12.07 0.23
N GLN A 107 15.49 12.21 -0.69
CA GLN A 107 15.31 13.41 -1.52
C GLN A 107 14.06 14.22 -1.15
N ASN A 108 13.01 13.56 -0.64
CA ASN A 108 11.84 14.22 -0.07
C ASN A 108 11.53 13.61 1.30
N ASP A 109 10.63 14.25 2.02
CA ASP A 109 10.52 14.02 3.46
C ASP A 109 9.32 13.15 3.88
N TRP A 110 8.65 12.50 2.93
CA TRP A 110 7.48 11.69 3.20
C TRP A 110 7.38 10.39 2.40
N VAL A 111 6.73 9.40 3.01
CA VAL A 111 6.42 8.09 2.40
C VAL A 111 5.01 7.67 2.79
N CYS A 112 4.28 7.11 1.83
CA CYS A 112 2.96 6.52 2.01
C CYS A 112 2.97 5.06 1.59
N PHE A 113 2.54 4.16 2.48
CA PHE A 113 2.19 2.78 2.15
C PHE A 113 0.67 2.65 2.08
N ILE A 114 0.20 1.97 1.03
CA ILE A 114 -1.21 1.77 0.76
C ILE A 114 -1.46 0.26 0.79
N GLU A 115 -2.32 -0.15 1.71
CA GLU A 115 -2.84 -1.52 1.79
C GLU A 115 -4.24 -1.52 1.19
N ALA A 116 -4.45 -2.34 0.18
CA ALA A 116 -5.71 -2.45 -0.53
C ALA A 116 -6.48 -3.70 -0.10
N LYS A 117 -7.80 -3.59 -0.05
CA LYS A 117 -8.70 -4.74 0.13
C LYS A 117 -9.91 -4.62 -0.78
N LEU A 118 -10.20 -5.67 -1.54
CA LEU A 118 -11.42 -5.75 -2.34
C LEU A 118 -12.49 -6.59 -1.64
N TYR A 119 -12.41 -7.92 -1.69
CA TYR A 119 -13.36 -8.82 -0.99
C TYR A 119 -12.72 -9.59 0.16
N SER A 120 -11.40 -9.74 0.13
CA SER A 120 -10.61 -10.44 1.15
C SER A 120 -10.63 -9.68 2.48
N ASP A 121 -10.35 -10.40 3.57
CA ASP A 121 -10.05 -9.77 4.87
C ASP A 121 -8.52 -9.71 5.05
N CYS A 122 -8.04 -8.96 6.05
CA CYS A 122 -6.60 -8.99 6.35
C CYS A 122 -6.20 -10.38 6.85
N SER A 123 -5.08 -10.89 6.34
CA SER A 123 -4.56 -12.16 6.82
C SER A 123 -4.11 -12.04 8.28
N SER A 124 -4.60 -12.97 9.12
CA SER A 124 -4.09 -13.24 10.46
C SER A 124 -3.07 -14.39 10.46
N GLU A 125 -2.87 -15.04 9.31
CA GLU A 125 -1.92 -16.14 9.18
C GLU A 125 -0.51 -15.58 9.10
N VAL A 126 0.19 -15.60 10.22
CA VAL A 126 1.64 -15.58 10.24
C VAL A 126 2.15 -16.85 10.92
N SER A 127 3.10 -17.52 10.27
CA SER A 127 3.57 -18.83 10.71
C SER A 127 4.26 -18.84 12.08
N TYR A 128 4.64 -17.66 12.60
CA TYR A 128 5.52 -17.53 13.76
C TYR A 128 4.97 -16.67 14.91
N ASP A 129 3.84 -15.98 14.73
CA ASP A 129 3.26 -15.12 15.79
C ASP A 129 1.73 -14.95 15.68
N PRO A 130 0.92 -15.74 16.40
CA PRO A 130 -0.53 -15.77 16.21
C PRO A 130 -1.25 -14.44 16.52
N PHE A 131 -0.58 -13.46 17.10
CA PHE A 131 -1.15 -12.15 17.39
C PHE A 131 -0.92 -11.12 16.29
N ARG A 132 0.06 -11.37 15.40
CA ARG A 132 0.42 -10.48 14.31
C ARG A 132 -0.63 -10.52 13.20
N ASN A 133 -0.85 -9.38 12.55
CA ASN A 133 -1.68 -9.29 11.36
C ASN A 133 -1.05 -8.41 10.29
N GLN A 134 -1.57 -8.52 9.07
CA GLN A 134 -1.08 -7.80 7.89
C GLN A 134 -0.98 -6.28 8.10
N ILE A 135 -1.97 -5.63 8.70
CA ILE A 135 -1.95 -4.17 8.91
C ILE A 135 -0.82 -3.76 9.83
N ALA A 136 -0.66 -4.45 10.97
CA ALA A 136 0.43 -4.18 11.89
C ALA A 136 1.81 -4.33 11.22
N ARG A 137 1.96 -5.33 10.35
CA ARG A 137 3.19 -5.55 9.58
C ARG A 137 3.48 -4.41 8.62
N VAL A 138 2.47 -3.96 7.86
CA VAL A 138 2.62 -2.84 6.92
C VAL A 138 2.93 -1.54 7.66
N ILE A 139 2.22 -1.24 8.74
CA ILE A 139 2.45 -0.03 9.53
C ILE A 139 3.81 -0.06 10.21
N GLU A 140 4.23 -1.18 10.82
CA GLU A 140 5.56 -1.26 11.44
C GLU A 140 6.65 -1.09 10.38
N ASN A 141 6.49 -1.72 9.22
CA ASN A 141 7.43 -1.57 8.12
C ASN A 141 7.53 -0.10 7.66
N LEU A 142 6.40 0.59 7.53
CA LEU A 142 6.36 2.02 7.19
C LEU A 142 7.09 2.90 8.22
N VAL A 143 6.78 2.77 9.51
CA VAL A 143 7.40 3.64 10.54
C VAL A 143 8.87 3.30 10.80
N THR A 144 9.33 2.14 10.35
CA THR A 144 10.74 1.74 10.39
C THR A 144 11.42 1.81 9.02
N PHE A 145 10.73 2.32 8.00
CA PHE A 145 11.22 2.43 6.64
C PHE A 145 12.39 3.40 6.58
N GLN A 146 13.51 2.95 6.01
CA GLN A 146 14.77 3.65 6.14
C GLN A 146 15.75 3.25 5.05
N HIS A 147 16.85 4.00 5.00
CA HIS A 147 18.11 3.63 4.37
C HIS A 147 19.22 4.16 5.29
N ASP A 148 20.20 3.35 5.69
CA ASP A 148 21.22 3.63 6.71
C ASP A 148 20.75 4.51 7.89
N ASN A 149 19.70 4.08 8.60
CA ASN A 149 19.14 4.79 9.77
C ASN A 149 18.60 6.21 9.48
N ASN A 150 18.40 6.58 8.22
CA ASN A 150 17.67 7.77 7.84
C ASN A 150 16.20 7.40 7.60
N PHE A 151 15.31 8.13 8.26
CA PHE A 151 13.87 7.89 8.24
C PHE A 151 13.15 9.08 7.61
N PRO A 152 11.99 8.86 6.97
CA PRO A 152 11.11 9.95 6.57
C PRO A 152 10.77 10.87 7.75
N SER A 153 10.55 12.15 7.46
CA SER A 153 10.05 13.12 8.45
C SER A 153 8.59 12.84 8.80
N GLN A 154 7.82 12.33 7.83
CA GLN A 154 6.39 12.10 7.89
C GLN A 154 6.04 10.79 7.18
N THR A 155 5.18 9.97 7.79
CA THR A 155 4.74 8.71 7.19
C THR A 155 3.22 8.63 7.13
N TYR A 156 2.70 8.00 6.06
CA TYR A 156 1.28 7.85 5.82
C TYR A 156 0.92 6.39 5.57
N PHE A 157 -0.06 5.88 6.30
CA PHE A 157 -0.67 4.60 6.01
C PHE A 157 -2.07 4.84 5.46
N THR A 158 -2.36 4.28 4.29
CA THR A 158 -3.67 4.41 3.65
C THR A 158 -4.29 3.03 3.48
N LEU A 159 -5.49 2.85 4.02
CA LEU A 159 -6.32 1.69 3.71
C LEU A 159 -7.23 2.04 2.52
N LEU A 160 -7.16 1.25 1.44
CA LEU A 160 -7.95 1.42 0.22
C LEU A 160 -8.97 0.29 0.10
N THR A 161 -10.27 0.58 0.16
CA THR A 161 -11.33 -0.45 0.10
C THR A 161 -12.53 -0.02 -0.72
N PRO A 162 -13.46 -0.91 -1.10
CA PRO A 162 -14.78 -0.48 -1.52
C PRO A 162 -15.48 0.36 -0.44
N ARG A 163 -16.28 1.34 -0.87
CA ARG A 163 -17.05 2.24 0.00
C ARG A 163 -17.93 1.51 1.01
N ILE A 164 -18.51 0.38 0.60
CA ILE A 164 -19.39 -0.42 1.45
C ILE A 164 -18.71 -0.89 2.75
N TYR A 165 -17.39 -1.14 2.72
CA TYR A 165 -16.65 -1.59 3.90
C TYR A 165 -16.26 -0.44 4.80
N LYS A 166 -15.96 0.75 4.25
CA LYS A 166 -15.75 1.96 5.05
C LYS A 166 -17.04 2.38 5.78
N GLN A 167 -18.21 2.16 5.17
CA GLN A 167 -19.52 2.39 5.79
C GLN A 167 -19.88 1.35 6.86
N LYS A 168 -19.32 0.15 6.78
CA LYS A 168 -19.50 -0.95 7.74
C LYS A 168 -18.15 -1.50 8.19
N PRO A 169 -17.32 -0.68 8.87
CA PRO A 169 -15.92 -1.01 9.10
C PRO A 169 -15.73 -2.29 9.92
N PHE A 170 -16.65 -2.54 10.86
CA PHE A 170 -16.63 -3.71 11.74
C PHE A 170 -17.20 -4.98 11.10
N ALA A 171 -17.49 -4.97 9.79
CA ALA A 171 -17.81 -6.18 9.03
C ALA A 171 -16.56 -6.99 8.64
N LYS A 172 -15.37 -6.40 8.76
CA LYS A 172 -14.08 -6.99 8.38
C LYS A 172 -13.03 -6.74 9.46
N LEU A 173 -12.13 -7.70 9.68
CA LEU A 173 -11.05 -7.60 10.66
C LEU A 173 -10.15 -6.39 10.40
N TYR A 174 -9.85 -6.09 9.13
CA TYR A 174 -9.03 -4.91 8.80
C TYR A 174 -9.63 -3.61 9.32
N GLY A 175 -10.97 -3.49 9.38
CA GLY A 175 -11.63 -2.29 9.87
C GLY A 175 -11.52 -2.19 11.39
N TYR A 176 -11.70 -3.30 12.12
CA TYR A 176 -11.41 -3.34 13.56
C TYR A 176 -9.97 -2.91 13.86
N LYS A 177 -9.00 -3.52 13.15
CA LYS A 177 -7.57 -3.22 13.34
C LYS A 177 -7.22 -1.78 12.96
N TYR A 178 -7.81 -1.25 11.88
CA TYR A 178 -7.64 0.15 11.51
C TYR A 178 -8.03 1.09 12.66
N PHE A 179 -9.22 0.91 13.25
CA PHE A 179 -9.67 1.72 14.38
C PHE A 179 -8.88 1.46 15.68
N GLU A 180 -8.54 0.20 15.96
CA GLU A 180 -7.69 -0.16 17.10
C GLU A 180 -6.34 0.57 17.05
N TYR A 181 -5.72 0.67 15.87
CA TYR A 181 -4.41 1.29 15.67
C TYR A 181 -4.42 2.81 15.50
N HIS A 182 -5.59 3.43 15.45
CA HIS A 182 -5.70 4.88 15.67
C HIS A 182 -5.26 5.24 17.09
N ASP A 183 -5.52 4.35 18.05
CA ASP A 183 -4.86 4.39 19.34
C ASP A 183 -3.41 3.93 19.19
N ARG A 184 -2.48 4.88 19.35
CA ARG A 184 -1.05 4.63 19.20
C ARG A 184 -0.50 3.70 20.28
N ASP A 185 -1.13 3.60 21.43
CA ASP A 185 -0.67 2.69 22.48
C ASP A 185 -1.01 1.24 22.14
N ASN A 186 -2.17 0.98 21.53
CA ASN A 186 -2.52 -0.34 20.99
C ASN A 186 -1.57 -0.76 19.87
N LEU A 187 -1.28 0.14 18.92
CA LEU A 187 -0.32 -0.13 17.85
C LEU A 187 1.09 -0.43 18.39
N LYS A 188 1.58 0.37 19.36
CA LYS A 188 2.88 0.11 20.00
C LYS A 188 2.89 -1.18 20.82
N LYS A 189 1.77 -1.53 21.44
CA LYS A 189 1.61 -2.80 22.16
C LYS A 189 1.76 -3.97 21.18
N GLU A 190 1.09 -3.92 20.03
CA GLU A 190 1.22 -4.90 18.95
C GLU A 190 2.67 -5.08 18.46
N PHE A 191 3.44 -3.99 18.37
CA PHE A 191 4.87 -4.06 17.98
C PHE A 191 5.75 -4.73 19.03
N ARG A 192 5.46 -4.48 20.31
CA ARG A 192 6.21 -5.00 21.47
C ARG A 192 5.88 -6.45 21.80
N GLU A 193 4.62 -6.85 21.63
CA GLU A 193 4.16 -8.21 21.88
C GLU A 193 4.61 -9.18 20.78
N CYS A 194 5.09 -8.67 19.66
CA CYS A 194 5.64 -9.49 18.59
C CYS A 194 6.87 -10.27 19.07
N ARG A 195 6.81 -11.60 18.96
CA ARG A 195 7.85 -12.52 19.46
C ARG A 195 9.07 -12.61 18.57
N ILE A 196 8.97 -12.14 17.33
CA ILE A 196 10.06 -12.16 16.37
C ILE A 196 11.04 -11.04 16.77
N PRO A 197 12.36 -11.32 16.89
CA PRO A 197 13.35 -10.31 17.20
C PRO A 197 13.35 -9.17 16.19
N CYS A 198 13.61 -7.95 16.67
CA CYS A 198 13.85 -6.80 15.81
C CYS A 198 15.14 -7.02 15.01
N ARG A 199 15.10 -6.66 13.72
CA ARG A 199 16.26 -6.73 12.84
C ARG A 199 17.33 -5.73 13.30
N ASN A 200 18.57 -6.19 13.33
CA ASN A 200 19.74 -5.41 13.69
C ASN A 200 20.94 -5.91 12.85
N THR A 201 20.99 -5.49 11.59
CA THR A 201 22.00 -5.92 10.60
C THR A 201 22.72 -4.71 10.02
N SER A 202 23.87 -4.91 9.39
CA SER A 202 24.57 -3.81 8.69
C SER A 202 23.63 -3.15 7.67
N GLY A 203 23.51 -1.81 7.71
CA GLY A 203 22.65 -1.02 6.81
C GLY A 203 21.16 -0.94 7.19
N TRP A 204 20.69 -1.74 8.16
CA TRP A 204 19.30 -1.68 8.64
C TRP A 204 19.23 -2.00 10.14
N LYS A 205 18.77 -1.04 10.94
CA LYS A 205 18.59 -1.22 12.38
C LYS A 205 17.21 -0.74 12.82
N TYR A 206 16.54 -1.55 13.63
CA TYR A 206 15.25 -1.15 14.21
C TYR A 206 15.44 0.13 15.05
N PRO A 207 14.55 1.14 14.94
CA PRO A 207 14.70 2.40 15.65
C PRO A 207 14.79 2.19 17.17
N GLU A 208 15.77 2.83 17.81
CA GLU A 208 15.88 2.82 19.28
C GLU A 208 14.67 3.50 19.95
N ASN A 209 14.08 4.48 19.26
CA ASN A 209 12.89 5.21 19.71
C ASN A 209 11.75 5.03 18.69
N ILE A 210 11.07 3.89 18.78
CA ILE A 210 9.90 3.59 17.92
C ILE A 210 8.76 4.59 18.13
N ASP A 211 8.59 5.10 19.36
CA ASP A 211 7.56 6.10 19.70
C ASP A 211 7.73 7.38 18.89
N ALA A 212 8.97 7.82 18.66
CA ALA A 212 9.25 8.96 17.80
C ALA A 212 8.82 8.72 16.35
N GLN A 213 8.92 7.49 15.84
CA GLN A 213 8.48 7.16 14.48
C GLN A 213 6.96 7.02 14.41
N VAL A 214 6.31 6.41 15.41
CA VAL A 214 4.86 6.29 15.49
C VAL A 214 4.17 7.66 15.58
N ARG A 215 4.80 8.66 16.22
CA ARG A 215 4.29 10.04 16.25
C ARG A 215 4.25 10.70 14.86
N LYS A 216 5.10 10.27 13.93
CA LYS A 216 5.11 10.74 12.55
C LYS A 216 4.06 10.04 11.68
N LEU A 217 3.39 9.00 12.17
CA LEU A 217 2.42 8.26 11.39
C LEU A 217 1.09 9.02 11.32
N LYS A 218 0.60 9.25 10.11
CA LYS A 218 -0.78 9.61 9.82
C LYS A 218 -1.48 8.43 9.15
N MET A 219 -2.73 8.18 9.51
CA MET A 219 -3.54 7.11 8.94
C MET A 219 -4.70 7.71 8.16
N ASN A 220 -5.04 7.11 7.03
CA ASN A 220 -6.18 7.49 6.21
C ASN A 220 -6.89 6.24 5.70
N TRP A 221 -8.18 6.37 5.39
CA TRP A 221 -8.98 5.31 4.78
C TRP A 221 -9.73 5.93 3.61
N ILE A 222 -9.37 5.53 2.39
CA ILE A 222 -10.03 5.97 1.17
C ILE A 222 -10.72 4.80 0.49
N THR A 223 -11.51 5.12 -0.52
CA THR A 223 -12.23 4.13 -1.31
C THR A 223 -11.79 4.11 -2.76
N TYR A 224 -11.95 2.97 -3.44
CA TYR A 224 -11.75 2.91 -4.89
C TYR A 224 -12.64 3.94 -5.59
N GLU A 225 -13.88 4.09 -5.10
CA GLU A 225 -14.86 5.05 -5.58
C GLU A 225 -14.39 6.50 -5.44
N ASP A 226 -13.68 6.88 -4.36
CA ASP A 226 -13.17 8.25 -4.17
C ASP A 226 -12.26 8.70 -5.33
N ILE A 227 -11.51 7.75 -5.92
CA ILE A 227 -10.62 8.00 -7.05
C ILE A 227 -11.38 7.92 -8.37
N LEU A 228 -12.20 6.87 -8.56
CA LEU A 228 -12.91 6.61 -9.81
C LEU A 228 -13.97 7.69 -10.10
N GLU A 229 -14.73 8.10 -9.09
CA GLU A 229 -15.74 9.16 -9.23
C GLU A 229 -15.08 10.48 -9.60
N LYS A 230 -13.92 10.79 -9.00
CA LYS A 230 -13.17 12.01 -9.32
C LYS A 230 -12.57 11.99 -10.72
N GLU A 231 -11.98 10.88 -11.15
CA GLU A 231 -11.33 10.78 -12.46
C GLU A 231 -12.36 10.79 -13.59
N TYR A 232 -13.43 10.02 -13.42
CA TYR A 232 -14.42 9.79 -14.48
C TYR A 232 -15.70 10.60 -14.32
N ASN A 233 -15.75 11.53 -13.37
CA ASN A 233 -16.91 12.36 -13.05
C ASN A 233 -18.18 11.51 -12.84
N LEU A 234 -18.02 10.39 -12.13
CA LEU A 234 -19.10 9.48 -11.75
C LEU A 234 -19.68 9.89 -10.40
N ASN A 235 -20.86 9.40 -10.07
CA ASN A 235 -21.51 9.66 -8.79
C ASN A 235 -22.17 8.39 -8.27
N ASN A 236 -22.07 8.16 -6.96
CA ASN A 236 -22.69 7.02 -6.27
C ASN A 236 -22.28 5.65 -6.82
N LEU A 237 -21.06 5.54 -7.35
CA LEU A 237 -20.49 4.27 -7.77
C LEU A 237 -20.46 3.31 -6.56
N ASN A 238 -20.70 2.03 -6.82
CA ASN A 238 -20.49 0.96 -5.86
C ASN A 238 -19.80 -0.19 -6.58
N ILE A 239 -18.49 -0.33 -6.41
CA ILE A 239 -17.73 -1.31 -7.21
C ILE A 239 -18.06 -2.76 -6.86
N CYS A 240 -18.72 -2.99 -5.71
CA CYS A 240 -19.23 -4.30 -5.33
C CYS A 240 -20.63 -4.61 -5.90
N GLN A 241 -21.31 -3.63 -6.50
CA GLN A 241 -22.69 -3.76 -6.99
C GLN A 241 -22.89 -2.98 -8.31
N LEU A 242 -21.94 -3.12 -9.24
CA LEU A 242 -22.00 -2.47 -10.55
C LEU A 242 -23.19 -2.98 -11.38
N ASN A 243 -23.99 -2.05 -11.90
CA ASN A 243 -24.97 -2.36 -12.94
C ASN A 243 -24.26 -2.66 -14.28
N GLU A 244 -25.02 -3.09 -15.29
CA GLU A 244 -24.46 -3.51 -16.58
C GLU A 244 -23.66 -2.39 -17.27
N THR A 245 -24.21 -1.16 -17.29
CA THR A 245 -23.55 0.00 -17.90
C THR A 245 -22.27 0.38 -17.15
N GLU A 246 -22.30 0.41 -15.82
CA GLU A 246 -21.11 0.70 -15.01
C GLU A 246 -20.04 -0.38 -15.19
N ARG A 247 -20.45 -1.65 -15.26
CA ARG A 247 -19.56 -2.78 -15.51
C ARG A 247 -18.88 -2.68 -16.86
N GLU A 248 -19.63 -2.35 -17.92
CA GLU A 248 -19.07 -2.16 -19.26
C GLU A 248 -18.10 -0.97 -19.31
N PHE A 249 -18.46 0.13 -18.65
CA PHE A 249 -17.59 1.29 -18.52
C PHE A 249 -16.27 0.94 -17.83
N ILE A 250 -16.33 0.30 -16.66
CA ILE A 250 -15.14 -0.11 -15.90
C ILE A 250 -14.30 -1.12 -16.68
N ASN A 251 -14.95 -2.08 -17.36
CA ASN A 251 -14.28 -3.04 -18.24
C ASN A 251 -13.46 -2.32 -19.33
N THR A 252 -14.04 -1.29 -19.94
CA THR A 252 -13.34 -0.46 -20.93
C THR A 252 -12.08 0.18 -20.33
N LYS A 253 -12.13 0.63 -19.07
CA LYS A 253 -10.97 1.24 -18.39
C LYS A 253 -9.86 0.25 -18.09
N PHE A 254 -10.18 -0.99 -17.73
CA PHE A 254 -9.16 -2.04 -17.62
C PHE A 254 -8.47 -2.33 -18.95
N HIS A 255 -9.21 -2.33 -20.06
CA HIS A 255 -8.61 -2.55 -21.38
C HIS A 255 -7.81 -1.35 -21.88
N GLU A 256 -8.25 -0.12 -21.61
CA GLU A 256 -7.49 1.11 -21.90
C GLU A 256 -6.15 1.11 -21.16
N MET A 257 -6.14 0.67 -19.90
CA MET A 257 -4.93 0.57 -19.08
C MET A 257 -3.85 -0.31 -19.72
N LEU A 258 -4.22 -1.37 -20.44
CA LEU A 258 -3.28 -2.25 -21.15
C LEU A 258 -2.65 -1.63 -22.40
N ARG A 259 -3.30 -0.63 -23.00
CA ARG A 259 -2.78 0.07 -24.19
C ARG A 259 -1.70 1.08 -23.86
N THR A 260 -1.50 1.37 -22.58
CA THR A 260 -0.42 2.24 -22.13
C THR A 260 0.89 1.46 -22.13
N ASP A 261 1.90 1.95 -22.86
CA ASP A 261 3.24 1.37 -22.81
C ASP A 261 3.81 1.51 -21.40
N TYR A 262 3.91 0.39 -20.70
CA TYR A 262 4.72 0.28 -19.50
C TYR A 262 6.09 -0.21 -19.93
N HIS A 263 7.09 0.67 -19.84
CA HIS A 263 8.48 0.26 -20.04
C HIS A 263 9.02 -0.25 -18.71
N PRO A 264 9.24 -1.57 -18.54
CA PRO A 264 9.99 -2.09 -17.41
C PRO A 264 11.40 -1.49 -17.42
N ARG A 265 11.98 -1.26 -16.24
CA ARG A 265 13.40 -0.95 -16.07
C ARG A 265 14.07 -2.06 -15.29
#